data_AF-A0A165VCH8-F1
#
_entry.id   AF-A0A165VCH8-F1
#
_cell.length_a   1.000
_cell.length_b   1.000
_cell.length_c   1.000
_cell.angle_alpha   90.00
_cell.angle_beta   90.00
_cell.angle_gamma   90.00
#
_symmetry.space_group_name_H-M   'P 1'
#
loop_
_entity.id
_entity.type
_entity.pdbx_description
1 polymer ?
#
loop_
_entity_poly.entity_id
_entity_poly.type
_entity_poly.pdbx_seq_one_letter_code
_entity_poly.pdbx_strand_id
1 'polypeptide(L)'
;MHVRFLIHLFLFGILFTPAGTLAQQYIPAPVHAVSFDEWTAANARLANQQPLEEILGILELSRKDWAEVNTAFETALATTPGYKLVEHYGAVFTSPAVGRFQKIEAQPEPHEALKSYSDFSRIESHLSVASTIGEDIHPVLQSYGFTLYQYTQEANRWHEVRAKAARTGNNAEIYRQRQIDQQFKAHFEKLYKQSGN
;
A
#
# COMPACT_ATOMS: atom_id res chain seq x y z
N MET A 1 -15.08 11.17 -3.33
CA MET A 1 -13.86 11.11 -4.17
C MET A 1 -13.41 9.67 -4.15
N HIS A 2 -13.54 8.96 -5.27
CA HIS A 2 -13.54 7.49 -5.32
C HIS A 2 -12.11 6.92 -5.37
N VAL A 3 -11.68 6.28 -4.28
CA VAL A 3 -10.44 5.47 -4.17
C VAL A 3 -10.66 4.13 -4.88
N ARG A 4 -10.80 4.15 -6.21
CA ARG A 4 -11.13 2.94 -7.01
C ARG A 4 -10.02 2.44 -7.94
N PHE A 5 -8.83 3.06 -7.94
CA PHE A 5 -7.86 2.86 -9.04
C PHE A 5 -6.63 1.99 -8.74
N LEU A 6 -6.47 1.41 -7.55
CA LEU A 6 -5.22 0.72 -7.19
C LEU A 6 -5.15 -0.80 -7.47
N ILE A 7 -6.07 -1.39 -8.26
CA ILE A 7 -6.22 -2.85 -8.27
C ILE A 7 -5.66 -3.60 -9.50
N HIS A 8 -5.25 -2.99 -10.61
CA HIS A 8 -4.79 -3.77 -11.77
C HIS A 8 -3.51 -3.22 -12.40
N LEU A 9 -2.36 -3.85 -12.15
CA LEU A 9 -1.24 -3.93 -13.11
C LEU A 9 -0.15 -4.93 -12.64
N PHE A 10 -0.34 -6.20 -12.98
CA PHE A 10 0.73 -7.18 -13.09
C PHE A 10 0.60 -7.83 -14.47
N LEU A 11 1.59 -7.64 -15.36
CA LEU A 11 2.09 -8.62 -16.34
C LEU A 11 3.07 -7.98 -17.35
N PHE A 12 4.31 -8.53 -17.34
CA PHE A 12 5.30 -8.72 -18.42
C PHE A 12 6.01 -7.57 -19.16
N GLY A 13 7.32 -7.78 -19.34
CA GLY A 13 8.10 -7.27 -20.48
C GLY A 13 9.46 -6.67 -20.12
N ILE A 14 10.50 -7.49 -19.92
CA ILE A 14 11.89 -7.05 -19.71
C ILE A 14 12.52 -6.68 -21.05
N LEU A 15 13.00 -5.44 -21.20
CA LEU A 15 14.06 -5.09 -22.14
C LEU A 15 15.11 -4.22 -21.42
N PHE A 16 16.36 -4.61 -21.62
CA PHE A 16 17.57 -4.09 -20.96
C PHE A 16 18.01 -2.77 -21.61
N THR A 17 18.26 -1.72 -20.83
CA THR A 17 18.98 -0.50 -21.25
C THR A 17 20.03 -0.10 -20.21
N PRO A 18 21.16 0.50 -20.63
CA PRO A 18 22.37 0.59 -19.83
C PRO A 18 22.30 1.62 -18.71
N ALA A 19 23.11 1.37 -17.69
CA ALA A 19 23.17 2.09 -16.43
C ALA A 19 23.66 3.55 -16.59
N GLY A 20 22.75 4.50 -16.51
CA GLY A 20 23.01 5.88 -16.14
C GLY A 20 22.06 6.26 -15.01
N THR A 21 22.57 6.53 -13.80
CA THR A 21 21.86 7.17 -12.66
C THR A 21 20.34 6.97 -12.61
N LEU A 22 19.91 5.71 -12.57
CA LEU A 22 18.53 5.32 -12.88
C LEU A 22 17.52 5.55 -11.73
N ALA A 23 17.93 6.05 -10.56
CA ALA A 23 17.02 6.30 -9.45
C ALA A 23 16.35 7.69 -9.55
N GLN A 24 17.06 8.68 -10.08
CA GLN A 24 16.60 10.08 -10.09
C GLN A 24 15.79 10.47 -11.33
N GLN A 25 15.81 9.62 -12.37
CA GLN A 25 15.14 9.91 -13.64
C GLN A 25 13.60 9.75 -13.58
N TYR A 26 13.07 9.13 -12.53
CA TYR A 26 11.64 8.76 -12.45
C TYR A 26 10.86 9.52 -11.37
N ILE A 27 11.53 10.29 -10.51
CA ILE A 27 10.84 11.06 -9.46
C ILE A 27 10.34 12.36 -10.09
N PRO A 28 9.02 12.64 -10.08
CA PRO A 28 8.47 13.85 -10.66
C PRO A 28 8.95 15.10 -9.92
N ALA A 29 8.99 16.23 -10.63
CA ALA A 29 9.35 17.52 -10.03
C ALA A 29 8.35 17.91 -8.91
N PRO A 30 8.79 18.67 -7.88
CA PRO A 30 7.90 19.15 -6.85
C PRO A 30 6.73 19.98 -7.40
N VAL A 31 5.56 19.86 -6.78
CA VAL A 31 4.34 20.63 -7.11
C VAL A 31 3.96 21.42 -5.87
N HIS A 32 3.75 22.74 -5.99
CA HIS A 32 3.53 23.63 -4.84
C HIS A 32 4.61 23.50 -3.75
N ALA A 33 5.87 23.31 -4.15
CA ALA A 33 7.00 23.04 -3.25
C ALA A 33 6.83 21.80 -2.33
N VAL A 34 5.96 20.87 -2.71
CA VAL A 34 5.81 19.54 -2.12
C VAL A 34 6.50 18.54 -3.01
N SER A 35 7.49 17.85 -2.46
CA SER A 35 8.16 16.75 -3.17
C SER A 35 7.26 15.51 -3.25
N PHE A 36 7.57 14.60 -4.18
CA PHE A 36 6.88 13.31 -4.28
C PHE A 36 6.94 12.52 -2.96
N ASP A 37 8.06 12.59 -2.25
CA ASP A 37 8.27 11.90 -0.97
C ASP A 37 7.36 12.47 0.12
N GLU A 38 7.25 13.80 0.20
CA GLU A 38 6.34 14.45 1.16
C GLU A 38 4.88 14.16 0.86
N TRP A 39 4.48 14.16 -0.41
CA TRP A 39 3.14 13.74 -0.80
C TRP A 39 2.88 12.28 -0.45
N THR A 40 3.85 11.39 -0.67
CA THR A 40 3.74 9.97 -0.32
C THR A 40 3.61 9.78 1.19
N ALA A 41 4.41 10.50 1.99
CA ALA A 41 4.32 10.50 3.44
C ALA A 41 2.99 11.03 3.96
N ALA A 42 2.45 12.09 3.33
CA ALA A 42 1.12 12.59 3.63
C ALA A 42 0.03 11.53 3.35
N ASN A 43 0.14 10.77 2.25
CA ASN A 43 -0.78 9.67 1.97
C ASN A 43 -0.69 8.54 3.01
N ALA A 44 0.51 8.18 3.46
CA ALA A 44 0.68 7.21 4.54
C ALA A 44 0.00 7.67 5.84
N ARG A 45 0.12 8.95 6.17
CA ARG A 45 -0.55 9.56 7.34
C ARG A 45 -2.07 9.58 7.20
N LEU A 46 -2.60 9.94 6.03
CA LEU A 46 -4.04 9.82 5.74
C LEU A 46 -4.53 8.37 5.86
N ALA A 47 -3.78 7.41 5.31
CA ALA A 47 -4.08 5.99 5.42
C ALA A 47 -4.00 5.49 6.87
N ASN A 48 -3.26 6.19 7.74
CA ASN A 48 -3.22 5.99 9.18
C ASN A 48 -4.21 6.88 9.96
N GLN A 49 -5.23 7.43 9.28
CA GLN A 49 -6.31 8.23 9.86
C GLN A 49 -5.88 9.58 10.47
N GLN A 50 -4.68 10.09 10.16
CA GLN A 50 -4.34 11.46 10.55
C GLN A 50 -5.24 12.46 9.81
N PRO A 51 -5.81 13.48 10.49
CA PRO A 51 -6.69 14.46 9.85
C PRO A 51 -5.99 15.22 8.71
N LEU A 52 -6.69 15.39 7.58
CA LEU A 52 -6.16 16.12 6.43
C LEU A 52 -5.71 17.54 6.80
N GLU A 53 -6.45 18.26 7.65
CA GLU A 53 -6.09 19.64 7.99
C GLU A 53 -4.75 19.75 8.73
N GLU A 54 -4.39 18.77 9.54
CA GLU A 54 -3.08 18.74 10.20
C GLU A 54 -1.96 18.52 9.17
N ILE A 55 -2.19 17.61 8.23
CA ILE A 55 -1.25 17.32 7.13
C ILE A 55 -1.04 18.55 6.26
N LEU A 56 -2.13 19.24 5.90
CA LEU A 56 -2.07 20.49 5.12
C LEU A 56 -1.34 21.60 5.89
N GLY A 57 -1.55 21.70 7.20
CA GLY A 57 -0.84 22.65 8.05
C GLY A 57 0.67 22.40 8.06
N ILE A 58 1.11 21.14 8.10
CA ILE A 58 2.54 20.76 8.05
C ILE A 58 3.14 21.08 6.68
N LEU A 59 2.39 20.85 5.59
CA LEU A 59 2.86 21.12 4.23
C LEU A 59 2.70 22.58 3.80
N GLU A 60 2.07 23.42 4.61
CA GLU A 60 1.74 24.82 4.31
C GLU A 60 0.89 24.96 3.03
N LEU A 61 -0.07 24.05 2.84
CA LEU A 61 -0.93 24.00 1.66
C LEU A 61 -2.39 24.35 1.97
N SER A 62 -3.08 24.92 0.98
CA SER A 62 -4.55 24.89 0.97
C SER A 62 -5.09 23.55 0.45
N ARG A 63 -6.38 23.29 0.68
CA ARG A 63 -7.07 22.12 0.09
C ARG A 63 -7.04 22.13 -1.45
N LYS A 64 -7.04 23.32 -2.05
CA LYS A 64 -6.94 23.47 -3.51
C LYS A 64 -5.57 23.03 -3.99
N ASP A 65 -4.50 23.52 -3.37
CA ASP A 65 -3.13 23.16 -3.72
C ASP A 65 -2.91 21.66 -3.54
N TRP A 66 -3.45 21.08 -2.46
CA TRP A 66 -3.43 19.62 -2.24
C TRP A 66 -4.09 18.82 -3.34
N ALA A 67 -5.23 19.27 -3.86
CA ALA A 67 -5.90 18.60 -4.98
C ALA A 67 -5.05 18.65 -6.25
N GLU A 68 -4.36 19.75 -6.50
CA GLU A 68 -3.43 19.90 -7.63
C GLU A 68 -2.19 19.00 -7.46
N VAL A 69 -1.62 18.94 -6.25
CA VAL A 69 -0.53 18.01 -5.89
C VAL A 69 -0.94 16.55 -6.12
N ASN A 70 -2.11 16.13 -5.61
CA ASN A 70 -2.63 14.77 -5.80
C ASN A 70 -2.76 14.45 -7.28
N THR A 71 -3.43 15.32 -8.05
CA THR A 71 -3.66 15.09 -9.48
C THR A 71 -2.35 14.90 -10.22
N ALA A 72 -1.34 15.73 -9.94
CA ALA A 72 -0.05 15.66 -10.60
C ALA A 72 0.69 14.35 -10.28
N PHE A 73 0.78 13.97 -9.01
CA PHE A 73 1.54 12.79 -8.59
C PHE A 73 0.81 11.46 -8.84
N GLU A 74 -0.53 11.43 -8.75
CA GLU A 74 -1.34 10.29 -9.21
C GLU A 74 -1.17 10.07 -10.72
N THR A 75 -1.18 11.15 -11.50
CA THR A 75 -0.92 11.07 -12.95
C THR A 75 0.50 10.57 -13.22
N ALA A 76 1.50 11.05 -12.47
CA ALA A 76 2.87 10.58 -12.60
C ALA A 76 2.98 9.07 -12.28
N LEU A 77 2.34 8.59 -11.21
CA LEU A 77 2.30 7.15 -10.88
C LEU A 77 1.62 6.31 -11.97
N ALA A 78 0.52 6.80 -12.52
CA ALA A 78 -0.24 6.08 -13.55
C ALA A 78 0.47 6.03 -14.90
N THR A 79 1.29 7.04 -15.23
CA THR A 79 1.90 7.20 -16.55
C THR A 79 3.39 6.84 -16.60
N THR A 80 4.08 6.81 -15.46
CA THR A 80 5.50 6.44 -15.41
C THR A 80 5.67 4.95 -15.73
N PRO A 81 6.41 4.60 -16.78
CA PRO A 81 6.59 3.21 -17.15
C PRO A 81 7.52 2.49 -16.16
N GLY A 82 7.20 1.22 -15.92
CA GLY A 82 7.97 0.34 -15.04
C GLY A 82 7.60 0.49 -13.56
N TYR A 83 8.34 -0.20 -12.70
CA TYR A 83 7.98 -0.37 -11.29
C TYR A 83 8.70 0.59 -10.34
N LYS A 84 9.72 1.33 -10.81
CA LYS A 84 10.62 2.10 -9.93
C LYS A 84 9.93 3.21 -9.14
N LEU A 85 9.04 3.97 -9.76
CA LEU A 85 8.32 5.04 -9.06
C LEU A 85 7.32 4.46 -8.04
N VAL A 86 6.69 3.32 -8.38
CA VAL A 86 5.79 2.59 -7.49
C VAL A 86 6.56 1.97 -6.31
N GLU A 87 7.73 1.38 -6.57
CA GLU A 87 8.64 0.87 -5.54
C GLU A 87 9.10 1.98 -4.60
N HIS A 88 9.48 3.14 -5.15
CA HIS A 88 9.86 4.32 -4.37
C HIS A 88 8.70 4.85 -3.53
N TYR A 89 7.50 4.95 -4.13
CA TYR A 89 6.27 5.28 -3.40
C TYR A 89 6.05 4.32 -2.23
N GLY A 90 6.13 3.00 -2.49
CA GLY A 90 5.98 1.99 -1.43
C GLY A 90 7.01 2.16 -0.31
N ALA A 91 8.27 2.39 -0.66
CA ALA A 91 9.34 2.60 0.32
C ALA A 91 9.07 3.82 1.23
N VAL A 92 8.74 4.97 0.65
CA VAL A 92 8.42 6.18 1.42
C VAL A 92 7.12 6.02 2.20
N PHE A 93 6.11 5.38 1.61
CA PHE A 93 4.83 5.14 2.28
C PHE A 93 5.04 4.36 3.58
N THR A 94 5.89 3.33 3.58
CA THR A 94 6.17 2.51 4.78
C THR A 94 7.03 3.20 5.83
N SER A 95 7.73 4.28 5.48
CA SER A 95 8.60 5.07 6.36
C SER A 95 8.36 6.58 6.15
N PRO A 96 7.21 7.11 6.61
CA PRO A 96 6.73 8.45 6.24
C PRO A 96 7.40 9.60 6.99
N ALA A 97 8.53 9.34 7.68
CA ALA A 97 9.31 10.34 8.41
C ALA A 97 10.29 11.08 7.47
N VAL A 98 9.78 11.72 6.42
CA VAL A 98 10.57 12.39 5.38
C VAL A 98 10.16 13.85 5.19
N GLY A 99 11.07 14.66 4.62
CA GLY A 99 10.81 16.08 4.35
C GLY A 99 10.33 16.85 5.59
N ARG A 100 9.27 17.65 5.44
CA ARG A 100 8.66 18.37 6.57
C ARG A 100 8.11 17.43 7.66
N PHE A 101 7.71 16.20 7.34
CA PHE A 101 7.20 15.24 8.31
C PHE A 101 8.28 14.64 9.21
N GLN A 102 9.56 14.74 8.86
CA GLN A 102 10.65 14.19 9.67
C GLN A 102 10.73 14.80 11.08
N LYS A 103 10.27 16.05 11.23
CA LYS A 103 10.34 16.81 12.49
C LYS A 103 9.10 16.68 13.38
N ILE A 104 8.10 15.91 12.94
CA ILE A 104 6.85 15.74 13.68
C ILE A 104 7.05 14.66 14.75
N GLU A 105 6.65 14.93 15.98
CA GLU A 105 6.81 13.97 17.08
C GLU A 105 5.88 12.75 16.91
N ALA A 106 4.63 12.99 16.48
CA ALA A 106 3.69 11.93 16.16
C ALA A 106 3.99 11.32 14.77
N GLN A 107 4.81 10.27 14.76
CA GLN A 107 5.02 9.43 13.57
C GLN A 107 4.00 8.28 13.53
N PRO A 108 3.55 7.86 12.34
CA PRO A 108 2.85 6.59 12.17
C PRO A 108 3.75 5.45 12.67
N GLU A 109 3.29 4.72 13.68
CA GLU A 109 4.04 3.62 14.26
C GLU A 109 3.77 2.31 13.49
N PRO A 110 4.79 1.44 13.32
CA PRO A 110 4.60 0.09 12.83
C PRO A 110 3.59 -0.66 13.71
N HIS A 111 2.75 -1.48 13.08
CA HIS A 111 1.77 -2.30 13.78
C HIS A 111 2.13 -3.78 13.61
N GLU A 112 2.43 -4.46 14.73
CA GLU A 112 2.75 -5.90 14.79
C GLU A 112 1.68 -6.68 15.58
N ALA A 113 0.43 -6.55 15.15
CA ALA A 113 -0.71 -7.22 15.75
C ALA A 113 -0.85 -8.69 15.31
N LEU A 114 -0.50 -9.02 14.07
CA LEU A 114 -0.72 -10.37 13.51
C LEU A 114 0.32 -11.36 14.03
N LYS A 115 -0.11 -12.42 14.72
CA LYS A 115 0.81 -13.36 15.38
C LYS A 115 1.19 -14.54 14.51
N SER A 116 0.40 -14.82 13.46
CA SER A 116 0.62 -15.95 12.57
C SER A 116 0.32 -15.62 11.12
N TYR A 117 0.88 -16.43 10.21
CA TYR A 117 0.53 -16.38 8.79
C TYR A 117 -0.97 -16.64 8.56
N SER A 118 -1.61 -17.41 9.46
CA SER A 118 -3.04 -17.67 9.40
C SER A 118 -3.86 -16.40 9.63
N ASP A 119 -3.45 -15.56 10.59
CA ASP A 119 -4.12 -14.28 10.86
C ASP A 119 -4.02 -13.34 9.65
N PHE A 120 -2.81 -13.26 9.07
CA PHE A 120 -2.57 -12.50 7.85
C PHE A 120 -3.39 -13.01 6.66
N SER A 121 -3.29 -14.30 6.35
CA SER A 121 -3.97 -14.91 5.21
C SER A 121 -5.49 -14.79 5.30
N ARG A 122 -6.07 -14.79 6.51
CA ARG A 122 -7.48 -14.50 6.73
C ARG A 122 -7.86 -13.10 6.25
N ILE A 123 -7.13 -12.07 6.66
CA ILE A 123 -7.42 -10.68 6.29
C ILE A 123 -7.19 -10.48 4.78
N GLU A 124 -6.02 -10.91 4.27
CA GLU A 124 -5.67 -10.83 2.84
C GLU A 124 -6.72 -11.51 1.96
N SER A 125 -7.21 -12.69 2.36
CA SER A 125 -8.26 -13.39 1.62
C SER A 125 -9.61 -12.67 1.67
N HIS A 126 -9.98 -12.07 2.81
CA HIS A 126 -11.21 -11.28 2.93
C HIS A 126 -11.15 -10.07 1.97
N LEU A 127 -10.05 -9.32 2.00
CA LEU A 127 -9.84 -8.16 1.14
C LEU A 127 -9.84 -8.55 -0.35
N SER A 128 -9.17 -9.65 -0.70
CA SER A 128 -9.11 -10.15 -2.07
C SER A 128 -10.50 -10.49 -2.62
N VAL A 129 -11.32 -11.20 -1.84
CA VAL A 129 -12.68 -11.56 -2.26
C VAL A 129 -13.59 -10.34 -2.30
N ALA A 130 -13.57 -9.50 -1.26
CA ALA A 130 -14.34 -8.25 -1.20
C ALA A 130 -14.02 -7.35 -2.41
N SER A 131 -12.74 -7.17 -2.73
CA SER A 131 -12.30 -6.40 -3.88
C SER A 131 -12.78 -6.98 -5.21
N THR A 132 -12.83 -8.32 -5.35
CA THR A 132 -13.28 -8.99 -6.59
C THR A 132 -14.75 -8.71 -6.88
N ILE A 133 -15.57 -8.51 -5.84
CA ILE A 133 -17.00 -8.16 -5.98
C ILE A 133 -17.26 -6.64 -5.87
N GLY A 134 -16.20 -5.83 -5.84
CA GLY A 134 -16.30 -4.37 -5.83
C GLY A 134 -16.69 -3.73 -4.50
N GLU A 135 -16.60 -4.49 -3.39
CA GLU A 135 -16.79 -3.94 -2.04
C GLU A 135 -15.64 -3.00 -1.64
N ASP A 136 -15.96 -2.04 -0.78
CA ASP A 136 -14.96 -1.16 -0.19
C ASP A 136 -14.13 -1.93 0.84
N ILE A 137 -12.81 -1.87 0.69
CA ILE A 137 -11.87 -2.55 1.58
C ILE A 137 -11.70 -1.85 2.93
N HIS A 138 -12.06 -0.55 3.04
CA HIS A 138 -11.87 0.19 4.30
C HIS A 138 -12.74 -0.36 5.44
N PRO A 139 -14.07 -0.59 5.25
CA PRO A 139 -14.89 -1.24 6.27
C PRO A 139 -14.40 -2.66 6.61
N VAL A 140 -13.88 -3.41 5.63
CA VAL A 140 -13.34 -4.75 5.85
C VAL A 140 -12.12 -4.68 6.77
N LEU A 141 -11.16 -3.80 6.52
CA LEU A 141 -9.99 -3.60 7.39
C LEU A 141 -10.39 -3.13 8.80
N GLN A 142 -11.34 -2.20 8.89
CA GLN A 142 -11.87 -1.73 10.18
C GLN A 142 -12.50 -2.85 11.00
N SER A 143 -13.16 -3.82 10.36
CA SER A 143 -13.71 -5.00 11.05
C SER A 143 -12.63 -5.87 11.72
N TYR A 144 -11.38 -5.76 11.26
CA TYR A 144 -10.21 -6.40 11.86
C TYR A 144 -9.42 -5.48 12.79
N GLY A 145 -9.86 -4.23 12.98
CA GLY A 145 -9.16 -3.25 13.81
C GLY A 145 -7.92 -2.63 13.16
N PHE A 146 -7.82 -2.67 11.83
CA PHE A 146 -6.69 -2.09 11.09
C PHE A 146 -7.09 -0.81 10.36
N THR A 147 -6.17 0.16 10.35
CA THR A 147 -6.12 1.17 9.29
C THR A 147 -5.48 0.60 8.02
N LEU A 148 -5.65 1.26 6.87
CA LEU A 148 -4.98 0.84 5.64
C LEU A 148 -3.46 0.85 5.80
N TYR A 149 -2.91 1.90 6.44
CA TYR A 149 -1.48 1.99 6.71
C TYR A 149 -0.97 0.81 7.55
N GLN A 150 -1.62 0.53 8.68
CA GLN A 150 -1.24 -0.57 9.57
C GLN A 150 -1.27 -1.92 8.86
N TYR A 151 -2.30 -2.15 8.03
CA TYR A 151 -2.39 -3.36 7.23
C TYR A 151 -1.23 -3.47 6.24
N THR A 152 -0.88 -2.40 5.53
CA THR A 152 0.25 -2.39 4.60
C THR A 152 1.57 -2.77 5.28
N GLN A 153 1.82 -2.28 6.51
CA GLN A 153 3.01 -2.66 7.28
C GLN A 153 3.04 -4.17 7.59
N GLU A 154 1.91 -4.73 8.03
CA GLU A 154 1.78 -6.16 8.27
C GLU A 154 1.92 -7.00 7.00
N ALA A 155 1.29 -6.58 5.91
CA ALA A 155 1.34 -7.25 4.62
C ALA A 155 2.79 -7.35 4.13
N ASN A 156 3.54 -6.24 4.17
CA ASN A 156 4.96 -6.25 3.79
C ASN A 156 5.78 -7.24 4.62
N ARG A 157 5.57 -7.26 5.95
CA ARG A 157 6.26 -8.20 6.84
C ARG A 157 5.96 -9.66 6.46
N TRP A 158 4.69 -10.01 6.23
CA TRP A 158 4.31 -11.38 5.89
C TRP A 158 4.68 -11.76 4.45
N HIS A 159 4.66 -10.83 3.50
CA HIS A 159 5.19 -11.06 2.16
C HIS A 159 6.69 -11.36 2.20
N GLU A 160 7.47 -10.70 3.05
CA GLU A 160 8.88 -11.06 3.25
C GLU A 160 9.06 -12.45 3.87
N VAL A 161 8.18 -12.87 4.79
CA VAL A 161 8.18 -14.24 5.31
C VAL A 161 7.95 -15.25 4.18
N ARG A 162 6.98 -14.99 3.29
CA ARG A 162 6.74 -15.84 2.09
C ARG A 162 7.94 -15.84 1.14
N ALA A 163 8.47 -14.66 0.82
CA ALA A 163 9.61 -14.50 -0.08
C ALA A 163 10.84 -15.22 0.46
N LYS A 164 11.08 -15.15 1.78
CA LYS A 164 12.15 -15.90 2.45
C LYS A 164 11.95 -17.41 2.32
N ALA A 165 10.75 -17.93 2.52
CA ALA A 165 10.46 -19.36 2.33
C ALA A 165 10.76 -19.81 0.89
N ALA A 166 10.37 -19.01 -0.10
CA ALA A 166 10.67 -19.25 -1.52
C ALA A 166 12.18 -19.23 -1.81
N ARG A 167 12.90 -18.18 -1.38
CA ARG A 167 14.35 -18.03 -1.59
C ARG A 167 15.17 -19.17 -0.94
N THR A 168 14.69 -19.70 0.18
CA THR A 168 15.37 -20.78 0.92
C THR A 168 14.92 -22.17 0.49
N GLY A 169 13.98 -22.30 -0.45
CA GLY A 169 13.48 -23.59 -0.92
C GLY A 169 12.70 -24.38 0.13
N ASN A 170 12.12 -23.71 1.14
CA ASN A 170 11.34 -24.37 2.18
C ASN A 170 9.95 -24.80 1.66
N ASN A 171 9.93 -25.88 0.88
CA ASN A 171 8.74 -26.38 0.20
C ASN A 171 7.60 -26.76 1.16
N ALA A 172 7.92 -27.26 2.36
CA ALA A 172 6.92 -27.59 3.37
C ALA A 172 6.17 -26.34 3.85
N GLU A 173 6.89 -25.25 4.11
CA GLU A 173 6.29 -23.98 4.52
C GLU A 173 5.48 -23.35 3.37
N ILE A 174 6.01 -23.36 2.14
CA ILE A 174 5.29 -22.86 0.96
C ILE A 174 3.97 -23.61 0.76
N TYR A 175 3.99 -24.94 0.90
CA TYR A 175 2.79 -25.76 0.78
C TYR A 175 1.77 -25.44 1.89
N ARG A 176 2.23 -25.34 3.14
CA ARG A 176 1.39 -24.97 4.29
C ARG A 176 0.73 -23.61 4.08
N GLN A 177 1.49 -22.59 3.67
CA GLN A 177 0.97 -21.25 3.38
C GLN A 177 -0.10 -21.28 2.29
N ARG A 178 0.12 -22.04 1.21
CA ARG A 178 -0.86 -22.19 0.12
C ARG A 178 -2.17 -22.82 0.60
N GLN A 179 -2.12 -23.83 1.46
CA GLN A 179 -3.32 -24.46 2.01
C GLN A 179 -4.15 -23.48 2.85
N ILE A 180 -3.47 -22.67 3.66
CA ILE A 180 -4.11 -21.64 4.48
C ILE A 180 -4.79 -20.58 3.59
N ASP A 181 -4.08 -20.09 2.56
CA ASP A 181 -4.62 -19.12 1.59
C ASP A 181 -5.88 -19.67 0.91
N GLN A 182 -5.84 -20.93 0.45
CA GLN A 182 -6.97 -21.59 -0.20
C GLN A 182 -8.18 -21.75 0.75
N GLN A 183 -7.92 -22.13 2.00
CA GLN A 183 -8.96 -22.31 3.01
C GLN A 183 -9.71 -21.00 3.27
N PHE A 184 -8.99 -19.89 3.52
CA PHE A 184 -9.64 -18.61 3.82
C PHE A 184 -10.31 -18.00 2.60
N LYS A 185 -9.71 -18.11 1.40
CA LYS A 185 -10.36 -17.68 0.17
C LYS A 185 -11.70 -18.40 -0.03
N ALA A 186 -11.73 -19.72 0.08
CA ALA A 186 -12.96 -20.51 -0.04
C ALA A 186 -14.01 -20.14 1.03
N HIS A 187 -13.56 -19.84 2.25
CA HIS A 187 -14.43 -19.36 3.32
C HIS A 187 -15.13 -18.05 2.95
N PHE A 188 -14.40 -17.02 2.53
CA PHE A 188 -14.99 -15.73 2.18
C PHE A 188 -15.81 -15.77 0.88
N GLU A 189 -15.39 -16.53 -0.12
CA GLU A 189 -16.20 -16.76 -1.33
C GLU A 189 -17.56 -17.37 -0.99
N LYS A 190 -17.61 -18.32 -0.04
CA LYS A 190 -18.87 -18.89 0.43
C LYS A 190 -19.70 -17.86 1.20
N LEU A 191 -19.07 -17.08 2.09
CA LEU A 191 -19.75 -16.07 2.89
C LEU A 191 -20.45 -15.04 2.00
N TYR A 192 -19.77 -14.50 0.99
CA TYR A 192 -20.36 -13.52 0.08
C TYR A 192 -21.47 -14.09 -0.80
N LYS A 193 -21.31 -15.31 -1.32
CA LYS A 193 -22.37 -16.01 -2.06
C LYS A 193 -23.65 -16.21 -1.23
N GLN A 194 -23.51 -16.42 0.07
CA GLN A 194 -24.65 -16.63 0.98
C GLN A 194 -25.34 -15.32 1.38
N SER A 195 -24.61 -14.21 1.39
CA SER A 195 -25.13 -12.89 1.74
C SER A 195 -25.95 -12.22 0.64
N GLY A 196 -26.02 -12.81 -0.57
CA GLY A 196 -26.88 -12.33 -1.66
C GLY A 196 -26.35 -11.12 -2.43
N ASN A 197 -25.02 -10.90 -2.41
CA ASN A 197 -24.33 -9.91 -3.26
C ASN A 197 -23.84 -10.54 -4.56
#